data_AF-A0A397ET68-F1
#
_entry.id   AF-A0A397ET68-F1
#
_cell.length_a   1.000
_cell.length_b   1.000
_cell.length_c   1.000
_cell.angle_alpha   90.00
_cell.angle_beta   90.00
_cell.angle_gamma   90.00
#
_symmetry.space_group_name_H-M   'P 1'
#
loop_
_entity.id
_entity.type
_entity.pdbx_description
1 polymer ?
#
loop_
_entity_poly.entity_id
_entity_poly.type
_entity_poly.pdbx_seq_one_letter_code
_entity_poly.pdbx_strand_id
1 'polypeptide(L)'
;IKPDVVTYTSDSFPIIIEYARQLIKAGLGYMDNTAQETMREERMVGIESVHRNASVSTNLALFDKLLAADPAAAGYCLRGKIDMQAKNKTLRDPVFFRANVKDAHHRTGTKYKAYPTYDFACPIVDSTEGVTHALRTTEYNDRDAQYQWVLQALQLRPVRIHAFARMNFVHSVLSKRKLQWFVDHGHVAGWNDPRFPTVQGVLRRGVTVEGLREFIISQGASRRITDMEWDKFWTINKKVIDPIAPRFFALDATRAVRVTVHGLPFTGVQGFPTALHPKNPNLGVNMKRLESDNFQDHLTPVTRAEMRAIGDHGLRNLKTGDVIQLERRGYFRVDQPFLSKDRPLVLFMIPDGKQRAMSTLSTNLAHR
;
A
#
# COMPACT_ATOMS: atom_id res chain seq x y z
N ILE A 1 -1.25 15.01 -2.49
CA ILE A 1 -0.54 15.45 -1.27
C ILE A 1 0.79 16.00 -1.76
N LYS A 2 1.11 17.25 -1.42
CA LYS A 2 2.39 17.88 -1.74
C LYS A 2 3.14 18.00 -0.40
N PRO A 3 4.26 17.28 -0.21
CA PRO A 3 5.06 17.45 1.00
C PRO A 3 5.76 18.81 0.98
N ASP A 4 5.98 19.41 2.16
CA ASP A 4 6.78 20.61 2.29
C ASP A 4 8.26 20.32 1.99
N VAL A 5 8.76 19.18 2.48
CA VAL A 5 10.13 18.69 2.26
C VAL A 5 10.11 17.18 2.03
N VAL A 6 11.02 16.69 1.20
CA VAL A 6 11.30 15.25 1.05
C VAL A 6 12.67 14.98 1.66
N THR A 7 12.69 14.29 2.79
CA THR A 7 13.90 13.85 3.48
C THR A 7 13.96 12.33 3.52
N TYR A 8 15.13 11.79 3.85
CA TYR A 8 15.27 10.40 4.17
C TYR A 8 16.17 10.26 5.40
N THR A 9 15.87 9.29 6.26
CA THR A 9 16.67 9.00 7.47
C THR A 9 18.18 8.82 7.20
N SER A 10 18.55 8.38 5.99
CA SER A 10 19.94 8.23 5.59
C SER A 10 20.71 9.55 5.45
N ASP A 11 20.02 10.66 5.20
CA ASP A 11 20.62 12.00 5.22
C ASP A 11 21.07 12.36 6.65
N SER A 12 20.41 11.79 7.67
CA SER A 12 20.68 12.01 9.09
C SER A 12 21.66 11.00 9.71
N PHE A 13 22.25 10.09 8.94
CA PHE A 13 23.22 9.12 9.50
C PHE A 13 24.39 9.78 10.25
N PRO A 14 25.04 10.87 9.75
CA PRO A 14 26.11 11.53 10.50
C PRO A 14 25.66 11.99 11.89
N ILE A 15 24.52 12.66 11.99
CA ILE A 15 24.03 13.18 13.28
C ILE A 15 23.57 12.04 14.22
N ILE A 16 22.96 10.97 13.68
CA ILE A 16 22.58 9.80 14.48
C ILE A 16 23.83 9.10 15.06
N ILE A 17 24.93 9.05 14.31
CA ILE A 17 26.21 8.48 14.74
C ILE A 17 26.84 9.31 15.88
N GLU A 18 26.69 10.63 15.86
CA GLU A 18 27.12 11.50 16.97
C GLU A 18 26.26 11.34 18.21
N TYR A 19 24.93 11.22 18.05
CA TYR A 19 24.06 10.91 19.19
C TYR A 19 24.33 9.54 19.80
N ALA A 20 24.71 8.55 19.00
CA ALA A 20 25.17 7.26 19.52
C ALA A 20 26.44 7.41 20.39
N ARG A 21 27.40 8.24 19.98
CA ARG A 21 28.58 8.57 20.82
C ARG A 21 28.19 9.30 22.10
N GLN A 22 27.29 10.27 22.02
CA GLN A 22 26.77 10.99 23.18
C GLN A 22 26.12 10.04 24.19
N LEU A 23 25.30 9.10 23.71
CA LEU A 23 24.65 8.09 24.53
C LEU A 23 25.67 7.24 25.31
N ILE A 24 26.73 6.78 24.61
CA ILE A 24 27.81 5.99 25.24
C ILE A 24 28.58 6.85 26.26
N LYS A 25 28.92 8.10 25.93
CA LYS A 25 29.61 9.04 26.84
C LYS A 25 28.81 9.30 28.11
N ALA A 26 27.48 9.34 28.01
CA ALA A 26 26.57 9.48 29.15
C ALA A 26 26.43 8.19 29.98
N GLY A 27 27.07 7.09 29.60
CA GLY A 27 26.90 5.78 30.24
C GLY A 27 25.54 5.14 29.99
N LEU A 28 24.77 5.66 29.02
CA LEU A 28 23.43 5.20 28.66
C LEU A 28 23.43 4.23 27.47
N GLY A 29 24.60 3.85 26.98
CA GLY A 29 24.77 2.87 25.92
C GLY A 29 26.05 2.06 26.11
N TYR A 30 26.01 0.80 25.67
CA TYR A 30 27.15 -0.12 25.74
C TYR A 30 27.21 -1.02 24.51
N MET A 31 28.41 -1.53 24.22
CA MET A 31 28.66 -2.44 23.12
C MET A 31 28.49 -3.88 23.60
N ASP A 32 27.77 -4.67 22.82
CA ASP A 32 27.41 -6.05 23.19
C ASP A 32 27.52 -6.99 21.99
N ASN A 33 28.23 -8.11 22.16
CA ASN A 33 28.35 -9.19 21.17
C ASN A 33 27.77 -10.51 21.67
N THR A 34 26.96 -10.51 22.73
CA THR A 34 26.18 -11.68 23.14
C THR A 34 25.38 -12.23 21.95
N ALA A 35 25.43 -13.55 21.76
CA ALA A 35 24.73 -14.23 20.68
C ALA A 35 23.23 -13.90 20.69
N GLN A 36 22.63 -13.76 19.50
CA GLN A 36 21.26 -13.25 19.37
C GLN A 36 20.21 -14.02 20.18
N GLU A 37 20.29 -15.36 20.20
CA GLU A 37 19.34 -16.19 20.96
C GLU A 37 19.54 -16.01 22.48
N THR A 38 20.78 -16.01 22.95
CA THR A 38 21.11 -15.72 24.36
C THR A 38 20.64 -14.33 24.77
N MET A 39 20.91 -13.30 23.98
CA MET A 39 20.44 -11.93 24.23
C MET A 39 18.90 -11.88 24.31
N ARG A 40 18.22 -12.65 23.46
CA ARG A 40 16.75 -12.72 23.48
C ARG A 40 16.25 -13.35 24.77
N GLU A 41 16.85 -14.45 25.20
CA GLU A 41 16.52 -15.13 26.45
C GLU A 41 16.80 -14.23 27.65
N GLU A 42 18.00 -13.68 27.77
CA GLU A 42 18.41 -12.73 28.81
C GLU A 42 17.42 -11.58 28.93
N ARG A 43 17.01 -10.96 27.80
CA ARG A 43 15.99 -9.90 27.80
C ARG A 43 14.61 -10.39 28.22
N MET A 44 14.24 -11.63 27.90
CA MET A 44 12.94 -12.19 28.29
C MET A 44 12.83 -12.42 29.79
N VAL A 45 13.92 -12.84 30.43
CA VAL A 45 13.98 -13.09 31.88
C VAL A 45 14.49 -11.90 32.69
N GLY A 46 15.13 -10.91 32.05
CA GLY A 46 15.67 -9.71 32.71
C GLY A 46 17.11 -9.87 33.23
N ILE A 47 17.90 -10.78 32.68
CA ILE A 47 19.32 -10.94 33.04
C ILE A 47 20.16 -9.90 32.29
N GLU A 48 21.04 -9.19 33.00
CA GLU A 48 21.95 -8.24 32.38
C GLU A 48 23.02 -8.94 31.53
N SER A 49 23.36 -8.36 30.38
CA SER A 49 24.50 -8.83 29.59
C SER A 49 25.80 -8.64 30.37
N VAL A 50 26.75 -9.57 30.22
CA VAL A 50 28.09 -9.48 30.80
C VAL A 50 28.85 -8.22 30.35
N HIS A 51 28.46 -7.63 29.21
CA HIS A 51 29.06 -6.42 28.66
C HIS A 51 28.41 -5.12 29.15
N ARG A 52 27.28 -5.19 29.88
CA ARG A 52 26.46 -4.03 30.28
C ARG A 52 27.21 -2.99 31.12
N ASN A 53 28.21 -3.45 31.88
CA ASN A 53 29.00 -2.62 32.79
C ASN A 53 30.43 -2.34 32.26
N ALA A 54 30.69 -2.56 30.97
CA ALA A 54 31.94 -2.14 30.34
C ALA A 54 32.14 -0.62 30.43
N SER A 55 33.40 -0.18 30.52
CA SER A 55 33.73 1.24 30.64
C SER A 55 33.34 2.04 29.38
N VAL A 56 33.09 3.33 29.56
CA VAL A 56 32.77 4.26 28.47
C VAL A 56 33.85 4.26 27.38
N SER A 57 35.14 4.24 27.77
CA SER A 57 36.26 4.22 26.84
C SER A 57 36.29 2.97 25.97
N THR A 58 36.04 1.80 26.56
CA THR A 58 35.96 0.52 25.84
C THR A 58 34.79 0.52 24.87
N ASN A 59 33.62 0.99 25.31
CA ASN A 59 32.42 1.08 24.46
C ASN A 59 32.62 2.02 23.27
N LEU A 60 33.23 3.19 23.46
CA LEU A 60 33.53 4.12 22.37
C LEU A 60 34.50 3.51 21.36
N ALA A 61 35.60 2.90 21.82
CA ALA A 61 36.57 2.26 20.94
C ALA A 61 35.94 1.12 20.12
N LEU A 62 35.09 0.30 20.73
CA LEU A 62 34.35 -0.76 20.04
C LEU A 62 33.31 -0.20 19.06
N PHE A 63 32.65 0.90 19.38
CA PHE A 63 31.70 1.54 18.49
C PHE A 63 32.37 2.13 17.25
N ASP A 64 33.53 2.77 17.40
CA ASP A 64 34.32 3.27 16.26
C ASP A 64 34.79 2.14 15.36
N LYS A 65 35.25 1.02 15.95
CA LYS A 65 35.57 -0.22 15.23
C LYS A 65 34.35 -0.81 14.50
N LEU A 66 33.16 -0.78 15.11
CA LEU A 66 31.92 -1.23 14.47
C LEU A 66 31.61 -0.40 13.22
N LEU A 67 31.74 0.92 13.31
CA LEU A 67 31.50 1.83 12.18
C LEU A 67 32.49 1.61 11.02
N ALA A 68 33.73 1.25 11.36
CA ALA A 68 34.77 0.90 10.39
C ALA A 68 34.66 -0.54 9.85
N ALA A 69 33.73 -1.36 10.37
CA ALA A 69 33.68 -2.80 10.13
C ALA A 69 34.99 -3.54 10.44
N ASP A 70 35.69 -3.12 11.49
CA ASP A 70 36.88 -3.79 11.99
C ASP A 70 36.50 -5.20 12.51
N PRO A 71 37.25 -6.26 12.14
CA PRO A 71 37.02 -7.62 12.63
C PRO A 71 36.93 -7.74 14.16
N ALA A 72 37.63 -6.87 14.91
CA ALA A 72 37.57 -6.85 16.38
C ALA A 72 36.21 -6.41 16.94
N ALA A 73 35.36 -5.78 16.12
CA ALA A 73 33.97 -5.46 16.46
C ALA A 73 32.95 -6.35 15.73
N ALA A 74 33.40 -7.46 15.12
CA ALA A 74 32.48 -8.41 14.49
C ALA A 74 31.49 -8.97 15.51
N GLY A 75 30.20 -8.97 15.16
CA GLY A 75 29.11 -9.42 16.03
C GLY A 75 28.66 -8.41 17.08
N TYR A 76 29.40 -7.32 17.29
CA TYR A 76 28.98 -6.27 18.23
C TYR A 76 27.79 -5.46 17.70
N CYS A 77 26.96 -5.02 18.63
CA CYS A 77 25.91 -4.02 18.43
C CYS A 77 25.94 -3.00 19.58
N LEU A 78 25.39 -1.81 19.34
CA LEU A 78 25.17 -0.82 20.40
C LEU A 78 23.78 -1.07 21.02
N ARG A 79 23.73 -1.24 22.34
CA ARG A 79 22.49 -1.35 23.11
C ARG A 79 22.28 -0.13 23.99
N GLY A 80 21.03 0.27 24.18
CA GLY A 80 20.66 1.22 25.22
C GLY A 80 20.81 0.58 26.61
N LYS A 81 21.27 1.34 27.58
CA LYS A 81 21.30 0.94 29.00
C LYS A 81 20.10 1.58 29.70
N ILE A 82 18.98 0.86 29.73
CA ILE A 82 17.70 1.36 30.23
C ILE A 82 17.37 0.61 31.53
N ASP A 83 16.51 -0.41 31.49
CA ASP A 83 16.08 -1.17 32.65
C ASP A 83 15.73 -2.61 32.23
N MET A 84 16.56 -3.56 32.65
CA MET A 84 16.36 -5.00 32.37
C MET A 84 15.20 -5.60 33.17
N GLN A 85 14.77 -4.96 34.26
CA GLN A 85 13.62 -5.38 35.08
C GLN A 85 12.30 -4.76 34.63
N ALA A 86 12.32 -3.87 33.63
CA ALA A 86 11.13 -3.19 33.16
C ALA A 86 10.02 -4.18 32.78
N LYS A 87 8.78 -3.91 33.22
CA LYS A 87 7.59 -4.68 32.80
C LYS A 87 7.39 -4.60 31.29
N ASN A 88 7.64 -3.42 30.71
CA ASN A 88 7.67 -3.23 29.28
C ASN A 88 9.00 -3.74 28.69
N LYS A 89 8.94 -4.88 27.99
CA LYS A 89 10.12 -5.56 27.45
C LYS A 89 10.87 -4.76 26.37
N THR A 90 10.23 -3.76 25.76
CA THR A 90 10.91 -2.88 24.79
C THR A 90 11.98 -2.01 25.44
N LEU A 91 11.84 -1.73 26.74
CA LEU A 91 12.80 -0.99 27.56
C LEU A 91 13.94 -1.86 28.09
N ARG A 92 13.93 -3.17 27.85
CA ARG A 92 15.02 -4.04 28.30
C ARG A 92 16.17 -3.99 27.32
N ASP A 93 17.05 -3.02 27.53
CA ASP A 93 18.28 -2.73 26.78
C ASP A 93 18.18 -3.05 25.28
N PRO A 94 17.37 -2.30 24.52
CA PRO A 94 17.15 -2.55 23.10
C PRO A 94 18.39 -2.24 22.27
N VAL A 95 18.51 -2.89 21.11
CA VAL A 95 19.57 -2.63 20.13
C VAL A 95 19.28 -1.34 19.38
N PHE A 96 20.25 -0.43 19.37
CA PHE A 96 20.19 0.87 18.69
C PHE A 96 21.04 0.96 17.44
N PHE A 97 22.11 0.18 17.34
CA PHE A 97 23.01 0.22 16.18
C PHE A 97 23.60 -1.17 15.91
N ARG A 98 23.74 -1.55 14.64
CA ARG A 98 24.28 -2.86 14.25
C ARG A 98 25.01 -2.81 12.91
N ALA A 99 25.97 -3.70 12.72
CA ALA A 99 26.64 -3.86 11.43
C ALA A 99 25.71 -4.46 10.35
N ASN A 100 25.81 -3.95 9.13
CA ASN A 100 25.45 -4.66 7.90
C ASN A 100 26.53 -4.38 6.86
N VAL A 101 27.42 -5.34 6.68
CA VAL A 101 28.55 -5.25 5.74
C VAL A 101 28.25 -5.88 4.39
N LYS A 102 27.20 -6.71 4.29
CA LYS A 102 26.87 -7.51 3.11
C LYS A 102 26.19 -6.67 2.04
N ASP A 103 25.24 -5.83 2.45
CA ASP A 103 24.39 -5.09 1.55
C ASP A 103 24.83 -3.63 1.43
N ALA A 104 24.87 -3.11 0.20
CA ALA A 104 25.03 -1.69 -0.05
C ALA A 104 23.71 -0.94 0.24
N HIS A 105 23.79 0.20 0.92
CA HIS A 105 22.63 1.05 1.13
C HIS A 105 22.25 1.76 -0.17
N HIS A 106 20.98 1.72 -0.55
CA HIS A 106 20.52 2.19 -1.86
C HIS A 106 20.82 3.67 -2.18
N ARG A 107 21.04 4.54 -1.18
CA ARG A 107 21.44 5.96 -1.38
C ARG A 107 22.88 6.27 -1.05
N THR A 108 23.47 5.58 -0.07
CA THR A 108 24.79 5.91 0.48
C THR A 108 25.84 4.87 0.11
N GLY A 109 25.47 3.90 -0.74
CA GLY A 109 26.33 2.83 -1.20
C GLY A 109 26.97 2.09 -0.03
N THR A 110 28.28 1.95 -0.09
CA THR A 110 29.12 1.25 0.89
C THR A 110 29.75 2.18 1.94
N LYS A 111 29.38 3.47 1.96
CA LYS A 111 29.94 4.49 2.86
C LYS A 111 29.80 4.11 4.34
N TYR A 112 28.68 3.52 4.71
CA TYR A 112 28.40 3.09 6.08
C TYR A 112 28.40 1.56 6.14
N LYS A 113 28.91 1.02 7.25
CA LYS A 113 28.96 -0.42 7.51
C LYS A 113 28.14 -0.84 8.73
N ALA A 114 27.72 0.13 9.52
CA ALA A 114 26.78 -0.07 10.60
C ALA A 114 25.69 0.99 10.51
N TYR A 115 24.49 0.61 10.94
CA TYR A 115 23.27 1.37 10.74
C TYR A 115 22.45 1.43 12.03
N PRO A 116 21.76 2.55 12.29
CA PRO A 116 20.85 2.64 13.41
C PRO A 116 19.62 1.76 13.19
N THR A 117 19.03 1.30 14.30
CA THR A 117 17.71 0.66 14.26
C THR A 117 16.61 1.71 14.17
N TYR A 118 15.42 1.29 13.76
CA TYR A 118 14.24 2.15 13.70
C TYR A 118 13.97 2.84 15.05
N ASP A 119 14.09 2.11 16.16
CA ASP A 119 13.79 2.64 17.49
C ASP A 119 14.78 3.72 17.96
N PHE A 120 16.00 3.78 17.39
CA PHE A 120 16.98 4.82 17.68
C PHE A 120 16.88 6.00 16.70
N ALA A 121 16.80 5.70 15.40
CA ALA A 121 16.80 6.73 14.37
C ALA A 121 15.53 7.58 14.36
N CYS A 122 14.36 6.95 14.52
CA CYS A 122 13.05 7.62 14.42
C CYS A 122 12.91 8.81 15.40
N PRO A 123 13.10 8.66 16.73
CA PRO A 123 12.99 9.79 17.65
C PRO A 123 14.00 10.92 17.37
N ILE A 124 15.22 10.57 16.97
CA ILE A 124 16.27 11.56 16.63
C ILE A 124 15.83 12.40 15.42
N VAL A 125 15.41 11.74 14.34
CA VAL A 125 14.99 12.40 13.10
C VAL A 125 13.74 13.25 13.34
N ASP A 126 12.71 12.69 13.97
CA ASP A 126 11.48 13.44 14.28
C ASP A 126 11.79 14.71 15.11
N SER A 127 12.65 14.59 16.11
CA SER A 127 13.01 15.73 16.95
C SER A 127 13.78 16.79 16.17
N THR A 128 14.80 16.37 15.42
CA THR A 128 15.70 17.27 14.66
C THR A 128 15.03 17.91 13.45
N GLU A 129 14.10 17.23 12.78
CA GLU A 129 13.31 17.76 11.66
C GLU A 129 12.14 18.65 12.12
N GLY A 130 11.95 18.84 13.43
CA GLY A 130 10.90 19.74 13.93
C GLY A 130 9.50 19.10 14.00
N VAL A 131 9.38 17.77 13.89
CA VAL A 131 8.10 17.07 14.03
C VAL A 131 7.48 17.36 15.38
N THR A 132 6.24 17.87 15.39
CA THR A 132 5.50 18.15 16.62
C THR A 132 4.63 16.98 17.05
N HIS A 133 4.03 16.29 16.07
CA HIS A 133 3.09 15.19 16.25
C HIS A 133 3.50 14.00 15.36
N ALA A 134 4.10 12.98 15.95
CA ALA A 134 4.42 11.73 15.28
C ALA A 134 3.16 10.84 15.23
N LEU A 135 2.56 10.71 14.05
CA LEU A 135 1.39 9.88 13.84
C LEU A 135 1.82 8.44 13.53
N ARG A 136 1.45 7.47 14.39
CA ARG A 136 1.86 6.06 14.20
C ARG A 136 0.73 5.09 14.48
N THR A 137 0.88 3.84 14.02
CA THR A 137 -0.13 2.82 14.30
C THR A 137 -0.05 2.32 15.74
N THR A 138 -1.18 1.90 16.31
CA THR A 138 -1.27 1.37 17.69
C THR A 138 -0.43 0.11 17.92
N GLU A 139 0.01 -0.57 16.86
CA GLU A 139 0.93 -1.72 16.92
C GLU A 139 2.26 -1.38 17.58
N TYR A 140 2.60 -0.09 17.66
CA TYR A 140 3.85 0.38 18.24
C TYR A 140 3.71 0.96 19.65
N ASN A 141 2.52 0.92 20.27
CA ASN A 141 2.28 1.57 21.58
C ASN A 141 3.32 1.17 22.63
N ASP A 142 3.71 -0.10 22.69
CA ASP A 142 4.71 -0.58 23.66
C ASP A 142 6.08 0.11 23.47
N ARG A 143 6.39 0.56 22.26
CA ARG A 143 7.65 1.26 21.91
C ARG A 143 7.56 2.77 22.13
N ASP A 144 6.41 3.31 22.52
CA ASP A 144 6.29 4.75 22.79
C ASP A 144 7.15 5.14 23.99
N ALA A 145 7.21 4.30 25.02
CA ALA A 145 8.08 4.52 26.17
C ALA A 145 9.57 4.55 25.77
N GLN A 146 9.97 3.62 24.88
CA GLN A 146 11.33 3.56 24.35
C GLN A 146 11.67 4.82 23.52
N TYR A 147 10.74 5.27 22.69
CA TYR A 147 10.89 6.49 21.89
C TYR A 147 11.10 7.72 22.79
N GLN A 148 10.26 7.89 23.82
CA GLN A 148 10.39 9.01 24.77
C GLN A 148 11.69 8.91 25.59
N TRP A 149 12.10 7.71 25.97
CA TRP A 149 13.37 7.50 26.65
C TRP A 149 14.56 7.96 25.80
N VAL A 150 14.59 7.64 24.49
CA VAL A 150 15.68 8.09 23.61
C VAL A 150 15.74 9.62 23.54
N LEU A 151 14.59 10.29 23.43
CA LEU A 151 14.54 11.76 23.43
C LEU A 151 15.09 12.34 24.74
N GLN A 152 14.71 11.78 25.88
CA GLN A 152 15.19 12.24 27.19
C GLN A 152 16.69 11.98 27.38
N ALA A 153 17.15 10.77 27.06
CA ALA A 153 18.54 10.36 27.20
C ALA A 153 19.49 11.23 26.36
N LEU A 154 19.05 11.67 25.19
CA LEU A 154 19.81 12.53 24.29
C LEU A 154 19.54 14.03 24.49
N GLN A 155 18.67 14.40 25.45
CA GLN A 155 18.26 15.77 25.73
C GLN A 155 17.67 16.49 24.50
N LEU A 156 16.91 15.74 23.70
CA LEU A 156 16.27 16.21 22.48
C LEU A 156 14.91 16.86 22.76
N ARG A 157 14.48 17.70 21.82
CA ARG A 157 13.14 18.29 21.86
C ARG A 157 12.08 17.18 21.91
N PRO A 158 11.10 17.23 22.84
CA PRO A 158 10.06 16.22 22.92
C PRO A 158 9.16 16.23 21.68
N VAL A 159 8.70 15.04 21.27
CA VAL A 159 7.75 14.85 20.17
C VAL A 159 6.54 14.09 20.69
N ARG A 160 5.34 14.60 20.38
CA ARG A 160 4.08 14.00 20.83
C ARG A 160 3.71 12.85 19.91
N ILE A 161 3.45 11.68 20.47
CA ILE A 161 3.00 10.52 19.71
C ILE A 161 1.48 10.48 19.71
N HIS A 162 0.88 10.38 18.52
CA HIS A 162 -0.54 10.13 18.35
C HIS A 162 -0.75 8.79 17.65
N ALA A 163 -1.21 7.81 18.43
CA ALA A 163 -1.48 6.48 17.94
C ALA A 163 -2.87 6.39 17.29
N PHE A 164 -2.96 5.73 16.14
CA PHE A 164 -4.21 5.39 15.47
C PHE A 164 -4.21 3.92 15.03
N ALA A 165 -5.37 3.30 14.89
CA ALA A 165 -5.48 1.92 14.47
C ALA A 165 -5.10 1.79 12.99
N ARG A 166 -4.39 0.71 12.66
CA ARG A 166 -4.18 0.33 11.26
C ARG A 166 -5.53 0.03 10.60
N MET A 167 -5.61 0.33 9.31
CA MET A 167 -6.73 -0.09 8.46
C MET A 167 -6.57 -1.56 8.10
N ASN A 168 -7.67 -2.32 8.16
CA ASN A 168 -7.78 -3.70 7.70
C ASN A 168 -9.05 -3.85 6.86
N PHE A 169 -9.07 -4.83 5.96
CA PHE A 169 -10.24 -5.14 5.14
C PHE A 169 -10.63 -6.60 5.31
N VAL A 170 -11.93 -6.86 5.39
CA VAL A 170 -12.46 -8.24 5.38
C VAL A 170 -12.11 -8.89 4.02
N HIS A 171 -11.78 -10.18 4.05
CA HIS A 171 -11.36 -10.96 2.88
C HIS A 171 -10.14 -10.40 2.12
N SER A 172 -9.27 -9.64 2.80
CA SER A 172 -8.07 -9.07 2.17
C SER A 172 -6.88 -9.11 3.12
N VAL A 173 -5.70 -9.37 2.56
CA VAL A 173 -4.45 -9.35 3.32
C VAL A 173 -3.66 -8.09 2.96
N LEU A 174 -3.17 -7.37 3.97
CA LEU A 174 -2.37 -6.15 3.76
C LEU A 174 -0.90 -6.34 4.12
N SER A 175 -0.51 -7.52 4.61
CA SER A 175 0.89 -7.74 5.00
C SER A 175 1.76 -7.93 3.76
N LYS A 176 2.86 -7.17 3.69
CA LYS A 176 3.81 -7.21 2.57
C LYS A 176 4.28 -8.63 2.27
N ARG A 177 4.56 -9.44 3.29
CA ARG A 177 4.99 -10.83 3.13
C ARG A 177 3.93 -11.69 2.42
N LYS A 178 2.66 -11.58 2.81
CA LYS A 178 1.58 -12.36 2.17
C LYS A 178 1.33 -11.87 0.74
N LEU A 179 1.37 -10.56 0.51
CA LEU A 179 1.24 -9.98 -0.83
C LEU A 179 2.39 -10.39 -1.75
N GLN A 180 3.63 -10.36 -1.25
CA GLN A 180 4.80 -10.84 -1.99
C GLN A 180 4.66 -12.32 -2.36
N TRP A 181 4.17 -13.17 -1.44
CA TRP A 181 3.92 -14.58 -1.72
C TRP A 181 2.97 -14.78 -2.92
N PHE A 182 1.88 -14.00 -3.02
CA PHE A 182 0.97 -14.05 -4.17
C PHE A 182 1.64 -13.63 -5.49
N VAL A 183 2.58 -12.68 -5.45
CA VAL A 183 3.36 -12.26 -6.62
C VAL A 183 4.34 -13.36 -7.02
N ASP A 184 5.11 -13.89 -6.06
CA ASP A 184 6.13 -14.90 -6.30
C ASP A 184 5.56 -16.21 -6.87
N HIS A 185 4.33 -16.57 -6.47
CA HIS A 185 3.65 -17.78 -6.93
C HIS A 185 2.77 -17.54 -8.17
N GLY A 186 2.83 -16.35 -8.79
CA GLY A 186 2.12 -16.06 -10.04
C GLY A 186 0.59 -16.05 -9.93
N HIS A 187 0.02 -16.00 -8.72
CA HIS A 187 -1.42 -15.89 -8.51
C HIS A 187 -1.97 -14.52 -8.95
N VAL A 188 -1.07 -13.52 -9.02
CA VAL A 188 -1.34 -12.19 -9.58
C VAL A 188 -0.28 -11.76 -10.58
N ALA A 189 -0.63 -10.81 -11.44
CA ALA A 189 0.30 -10.27 -12.44
C ALA A 189 1.44 -9.43 -11.84
N GLY A 190 1.28 -8.94 -10.61
CA GLY A 190 2.26 -8.13 -9.90
C GLY A 190 1.63 -7.17 -8.88
N TRP A 191 2.43 -6.23 -8.37
CA TRP A 191 2.00 -5.26 -7.35
C TRP A 191 0.91 -4.29 -7.80
N ASN A 192 0.74 -4.10 -9.11
CA ASN A 192 -0.30 -3.28 -9.72
C ASN A 192 -1.52 -4.10 -10.17
N ASP A 193 -1.62 -5.38 -9.81
CA ASP A 193 -2.76 -6.22 -10.19
C ASP A 193 -4.07 -5.60 -9.63
N PRO A 194 -5.14 -5.47 -10.43
CA PRO A 194 -6.40 -4.86 -9.97
C PRO A 194 -7.08 -5.59 -8.80
N ARG A 195 -6.68 -6.82 -8.48
CA ARG A 195 -7.16 -7.59 -7.33
C ARG A 195 -6.39 -7.29 -6.04
N PHE A 196 -5.24 -6.63 -6.14
CA PHE A 196 -4.43 -6.30 -4.99
C PHE A 196 -4.95 -5.06 -4.25
N PRO A 197 -4.91 -5.06 -2.90
CA PRO A 197 -5.30 -3.91 -2.08
C PRO A 197 -4.19 -2.85 -2.00
N THR A 198 -3.33 -2.78 -3.01
CA THR A 198 -2.28 -1.76 -3.12
C THR A 198 -2.89 -0.50 -3.73
N VAL A 199 -2.32 0.68 -3.44
CA VAL A 199 -2.76 1.93 -4.08
C VAL A 199 -2.72 1.80 -5.60
N GLN A 200 -1.66 1.20 -6.15
CA GLN A 200 -1.54 0.97 -7.60
C GLN A 200 -2.61 0.00 -8.14
N GLY A 201 -2.89 -1.10 -7.41
CA GLY A 201 -3.89 -2.08 -7.80
C GLY A 201 -5.29 -1.50 -7.83
N VAL A 202 -5.71 -0.80 -6.76
CA VAL A 202 -7.06 -0.22 -6.69
C VAL A 202 -7.25 0.93 -7.68
N LEU A 203 -6.22 1.76 -7.91
CA LEU A 203 -6.26 2.78 -8.97
C LEU A 203 -6.37 2.14 -10.36
N ARG A 204 -5.61 1.08 -10.64
CA ARG A 204 -5.72 0.33 -11.89
C ARG A 204 -7.10 -0.33 -12.03
N ARG A 205 -7.72 -0.75 -10.92
CA ARG A 205 -9.08 -1.29 -10.91
C ARG A 205 -10.15 -0.23 -11.24
N GLY A 206 -9.84 1.06 -11.04
CA GLY A 206 -10.72 2.19 -11.36
C GLY A 206 -11.22 2.97 -10.14
N VAL A 207 -10.51 2.87 -9.02
CA VAL A 207 -10.63 3.84 -7.94
C VAL A 207 -10.04 5.18 -8.38
N THR A 208 -10.74 6.26 -8.05
CA THR A 208 -10.24 7.62 -8.22
C THR A 208 -9.44 8.06 -7.00
N VAL A 209 -8.46 8.94 -7.19
CA VAL A 209 -7.69 9.52 -6.07
C VAL A 209 -8.61 10.29 -5.11
N GLU A 210 -9.64 10.95 -5.64
CA GLU A 210 -10.67 11.63 -4.87
C GLU A 210 -11.49 10.66 -4.03
N GLY A 211 -12.05 9.61 -4.63
CA GLY A 211 -12.81 8.59 -3.91
C GLY A 211 -11.99 7.87 -2.83
N LEU A 212 -10.69 7.62 -3.09
CA LEU A 212 -9.77 7.09 -2.09
C LEU A 212 -9.60 8.08 -0.91
N ARG A 213 -9.39 9.37 -1.17
CA ARG A 213 -9.25 10.39 -0.12
C ARG A 213 -10.53 10.53 0.70
N GLU A 214 -11.69 10.64 0.05
CA GLU A 214 -12.98 10.71 0.72
C GLU A 214 -13.22 9.49 1.61
N PHE A 215 -12.88 8.29 1.11
CA PHE A 215 -12.97 7.08 1.91
C PHE A 215 -12.12 7.18 3.18
N ILE A 216 -10.83 7.55 3.06
CA ILE A 216 -9.93 7.70 4.22
C ILE A 216 -10.46 8.75 5.22
N ILE A 217 -10.91 9.92 4.74
CA ILE A 217 -11.47 10.99 5.57
C ILE A 217 -12.73 10.49 6.30
N SER A 218 -13.59 9.73 5.62
CA SER A 218 -14.85 9.21 6.19
C SER A 218 -14.68 8.18 7.30
N GLN A 219 -13.48 7.61 7.47
CA GLN A 219 -13.19 6.70 8.59
C GLN A 219 -12.72 7.45 9.83
N GLY A 220 -12.02 8.56 9.64
CA GLY A 220 -11.37 9.29 10.72
C GLY A 220 -10.23 8.53 11.40
N ALA A 221 -9.58 9.20 12.35
CA ALA A 221 -8.55 8.60 13.17
C ALA A 221 -9.18 8.01 14.44
N SER A 222 -9.14 6.68 14.58
CA SER A 222 -9.60 5.96 15.76
C SER A 222 -8.47 5.06 16.29
N ARG A 223 -8.46 4.78 17.59
CA ARG A 223 -7.55 3.78 18.20
C ARG A 223 -8.09 2.36 18.14
N ARG A 224 -9.37 2.19 17.78
CA ARG A 224 -10.02 0.88 17.67
C ARG A 224 -9.69 0.23 16.34
N ILE A 225 -9.15 -0.98 16.39
CA ILE A 225 -8.94 -1.79 15.18
C ILE A 225 -10.30 -2.26 14.67
N THR A 226 -10.57 -2.00 13.41
CA THR A 226 -11.81 -2.38 12.73
C THR A 226 -11.48 -2.96 11.37
N ASP A 227 -12.10 -4.10 11.06
CA ASP A 227 -12.05 -4.67 9.72
C ASP A 227 -13.13 -4.01 8.86
N MET A 228 -12.71 -3.51 7.71
CA MET A 228 -13.55 -2.71 6.84
C MET A 228 -14.09 -3.54 5.69
N GLU A 229 -15.32 -3.23 5.30
CA GLU A 229 -15.92 -3.82 4.11
C GLU A 229 -15.61 -2.99 2.86
N TRP A 230 -15.42 -3.67 1.74
CA TRP A 230 -15.18 -3.04 0.44
C TRP A 230 -16.41 -2.30 -0.11
N ASP A 231 -17.62 -2.61 0.36
CA ASP A 231 -18.86 -2.04 -0.16
C ASP A 231 -18.92 -0.52 0.04
N LYS A 232 -18.54 -0.03 1.24
CA LYS A 232 -18.47 1.41 1.51
C LYS A 232 -17.39 2.10 0.67
N PHE A 233 -16.25 1.44 0.50
CA PHE A 233 -15.14 1.93 -0.33
C PHE A 233 -15.58 2.17 -1.78
N TRP A 234 -16.23 1.17 -2.38
CA TRP A 234 -16.72 1.26 -3.75
C TRP A 234 -17.92 2.18 -3.91
N THR A 235 -18.80 2.25 -2.91
CA THR A 235 -19.93 3.21 -2.90
C THR A 235 -19.45 4.65 -2.92
N ILE A 236 -18.40 4.98 -2.16
CA ILE A 236 -17.80 6.33 -2.17
C ILE A 236 -17.17 6.61 -3.54
N ASN A 237 -16.38 5.68 -4.08
CA ASN A 237 -15.80 5.86 -5.42
C ASN A 237 -16.88 6.05 -6.51
N LYS A 238 -18.01 5.31 -6.41
CA LYS A 238 -19.15 5.44 -7.33
C LYS A 238 -19.70 6.87 -7.37
N LYS A 239 -19.82 7.53 -6.22
CA LYS A 239 -20.34 8.91 -6.15
C LYS A 239 -19.47 9.89 -6.92
N VAL A 240 -18.17 9.64 -6.99
CA VAL A 240 -17.21 10.46 -7.74
C VAL A 240 -17.32 10.17 -9.25
N ILE A 241 -17.44 8.90 -9.65
CA ILE A 241 -17.41 8.54 -11.09
C ILE A 241 -18.77 8.70 -11.79
N ASP A 242 -19.90 8.47 -11.11
CA ASP A 242 -21.22 8.46 -11.74
C ASP A 242 -21.57 9.76 -12.48
N PRO A 243 -21.31 10.96 -11.94
CA PRO A 243 -21.64 12.21 -12.63
C PRO A 243 -20.80 12.46 -13.90
N ILE A 244 -19.65 11.81 -14.03
CA ILE A 244 -18.65 12.09 -15.08
C ILE A 244 -18.45 10.93 -16.06
N ALA A 245 -18.99 9.73 -15.78
CA ALA A 245 -18.80 8.55 -16.60
C ALA A 245 -19.74 8.56 -17.82
N PRO A 246 -19.24 8.64 -19.06
CA PRO A 246 -20.07 8.44 -20.26
C PRO A 246 -20.66 7.03 -20.31
N ARG A 247 -21.89 6.93 -20.84
CA ARG A 247 -22.71 5.72 -20.90
C ARG A 247 -22.72 5.14 -22.32
N PHE A 248 -22.48 3.84 -22.38
CA PHE A 248 -22.46 3.04 -23.61
C PHE A 248 -23.27 1.76 -23.42
N PHE A 249 -23.65 1.12 -24.51
CA PHE A 249 -24.35 -0.15 -24.53
C PHE A 249 -23.38 -1.27 -24.89
N ALA A 250 -23.56 -2.40 -24.21
CA ALA A 250 -22.85 -3.63 -24.52
C ALA A 250 -23.78 -4.82 -24.36
N LEU A 251 -23.83 -5.67 -25.38
CA LEU A 251 -24.63 -6.88 -25.39
C LEU A 251 -23.77 -8.08 -24.98
N ASP A 252 -24.38 -9.00 -24.22
CA ASP A 252 -23.74 -10.29 -23.94
C ASP A 252 -23.80 -11.07 -25.23
N ALA A 253 -22.66 -11.35 -25.82
CA ALA A 253 -22.67 -12.04 -27.09
C ALA A 253 -23.20 -13.48 -26.99
N THR A 254 -23.11 -14.12 -25.82
CA THR A 254 -23.61 -15.49 -25.61
C THR A 254 -25.13 -15.56 -25.48
N ARG A 255 -25.77 -14.44 -25.14
CA ARG A 255 -27.23 -14.33 -24.94
C ARG A 255 -27.89 -13.35 -25.90
N ALA A 256 -27.13 -12.76 -26.82
CA ALA A 256 -27.65 -11.84 -27.81
C ALA A 256 -28.53 -12.62 -28.79
N VAL A 257 -29.75 -12.14 -28.96
CA VAL A 257 -30.68 -12.69 -29.96
C VAL A 257 -30.65 -11.78 -31.18
N ARG A 258 -30.44 -12.36 -32.35
CA ARG A 258 -30.57 -11.63 -33.61
C ARG A 258 -32.05 -11.32 -33.84
N VAL A 259 -32.35 -10.05 -34.06
CA VAL A 259 -33.70 -9.58 -34.37
C VAL A 259 -33.70 -9.00 -35.78
N THR A 260 -34.55 -9.56 -36.64
CA THR A 260 -34.86 -8.96 -37.95
C THR A 260 -36.13 -8.14 -37.79
N VAL A 261 -36.04 -6.84 -38.04
CA VAL A 261 -37.20 -5.93 -37.98
C VAL A 261 -37.65 -5.65 -39.42
N HIS A 262 -38.84 -6.12 -39.78
CA HIS A 262 -39.46 -5.84 -41.08
C HIS A 262 -40.28 -4.55 -41.02
N GLY A 263 -40.44 -3.86 -42.17
CA GLY A 263 -41.28 -2.66 -42.28
C GLY A 263 -40.61 -1.33 -41.91
N LEU A 264 -39.28 -1.28 -41.84
CA LEU A 264 -38.56 -0.02 -41.65
C LEU A 264 -38.53 0.79 -42.96
N PRO A 265 -38.74 2.13 -42.92
CA PRO A 265 -38.81 2.97 -44.12
C PRO A 265 -37.43 3.30 -44.73
N PHE A 266 -36.36 2.66 -44.27
CA PHE A 266 -34.98 2.94 -44.67
C PHE A 266 -34.18 1.64 -44.84
N THR A 267 -33.15 1.70 -45.68
CA THR A 267 -32.18 0.62 -45.90
C THR A 267 -30.79 1.05 -45.42
N GLY A 268 -30.05 0.14 -44.75
CA GLY A 268 -28.68 0.38 -44.28
C GLY A 268 -28.53 0.74 -42.80
N VAL A 269 -27.30 1.08 -42.38
CA VAL A 269 -26.96 1.43 -41.00
C VAL A 269 -27.45 2.83 -40.67
N GLN A 270 -28.52 2.93 -39.89
CA GLN A 270 -28.95 4.19 -39.31
C GLN A 270 -28.31 4.38 -37.94
N GLY A 271 -28.08 5.64 -37.57
CA GLY A 271 -27.77 5.94 -36.19
C GLY A 271 -28.41 7.23 -35.72
N PHE A 272 -28.52 7.33 -34.40
CA PHE A 272 -29.18 8.45 -33.75
C PHE A 272 -28.28 9.04 -32.67
N PRO A 273 -28.20 10.38 -32.55
CA PRO A 273 -27.43 11.02 -31.51
C PRO A 273 -28.10 10.75 -30.16
N THR A 274 -27.36 10.17 -29.23
CA THR A 274 -27.79 9.99 -27.84
C THR A 274 -26.81 10.70 -26.93
N ALA A 275 -27.30 11.41 -25.91
CA ALA A 275 -26.44 11.99 -24.88
C ALA A 275 -25.55 10.90 -24.26
N LEU A 276 -24.25 11.19 -24.14
CA LEU A 276 -23.31 10.28 -23.48
C LEU A 276 -23.63 10.14 -21.99
N HIS A 277 -24.20 11.17 -21.36
CA HIS A 277 -24.69 11.04 -19.99
C HIS A 277 -26.02 11.80 -19.82
N PRO A 278 -27.11 11.15 -19.35
CA PRO A 278 -28.43 11.77 -19.26
C PRO A 278 -28.50 13.04 -18.41
N LYS A 279 -27.61 13.16 -17.41
CA LYS A 279 -27.58 14.30 -16.47
C LYS A 279 -26.35 15.20 -16.62
N ASN A 280 -25.48 14.94 -17.60
CA ASN A 280 -24.26 15.72 -17.79
C ASN A 280 -24.09 16.07 -19.29
N PRO A 281 -24.67 17.19 -19.74
CA PRO A 281 -24.61 17.64 -21.13
C PRO A 281 -23.18 17.92 -21.64
N ASN A 282 -22.24 18.23 -20.74
CA ASN A 282 -20.86 18.59 -21.09
C ASN A 282 -20.07 17.42 -21.69
N LEU A 283 -20.53 16.18 -21.47
CA LEU A 283 -19.90 14.99 -22.04
C LEU A 283 -20.27 14.78 -23.52
N GLY A 284 -21.21 15.56 -24.05
CA GLY A 284 -21.60 15.52 -25.46
C GLY A 284 -22.51 14.35 -25.82
N VAL A 285 -22.54 14.04 -27.11
CA VAL A 285 -23.43 13.04 -27.71
C VAL A 285 -22.62 11.97 -28.44
N ASN A 286 -23.10 10.74 -28.40
CA ASN A 286 -22.57 9.62 -29.17
C ASN A 286 -23.58 9.19 -30.23
N MET A 287 -23.06 8.86 -31.41
CA MET A 287 -23.84 8.31 -32.51
C MET A 287 -23.92 6.80 -32.37
N LYS A 288 -25.09 6.28 -31.98
CA LYS A 288 -25.31 4.83 -31.88
C LYS A 288 -25.67 4.27 -33.25
N ARG A 289 -24.93 3.26 -33.71
CA ARG A 289 -25.15 2.56 -34.99
C ARG A 289 -25.52 1.10 -34.73
N LEU A 290 -26.41 0.54 -35.54
CA LEU A 290 -26.80 -0.88 -35.49
C LEU A 290 -25.89 -1.68 -36.44
N GLU A 291 -25.05 -2.58 -35.91
CA GLU A 291 -24.21 -3.50 -36.70
C GLU A 291 -24.39 -4.95 -36.23
N SER A 292 -24.11 -5.92 -37.11
CA SER A 292 -24.21 -7.37 -36.88
C SER A 292 -22.85 -8.06 -36.97
N ASP A 293 -22.48 -8.94 -36.02
CA ASP A 293 -21.33 -9.87 -36.20
C ASP A 293 -21.40 -11.13 -35.31
N ASN A 294 -20.77 -12.21 -35.78
CA ASN A 294 -20.79 -13.62 -35.32
C ASN A 294 -19.52 -14.00 -34.50
N PHE A 295 -19.63 -14.88 -33.50
CA PHE A 295 -18.51 -15.73 -33.06
C PHE A 295 -18.95 -17.00 -32.34
N GLN A 296 -18.37 -18.13 -32.75
CA GLN A 296 -18.38 -19.39 -32.01
C GLN A 296 -17.07 -19.54 -31.21
N ASP A 297 -17.24 -20.28 -30.12
CA ASP A 297 -16.23 -21.05 -29.40
C ASP A 297 -15.50 -20.45 -28.19
N HIS A 298 -15.74 -21.19 -27.10
CA HIS A 298 -14.93 -21.44 -25.91
C HIS A 298 -15.10 -20.51 -24.70
N LEU A 299 -15.68 -21.07 -23.64
CA LEU A 299 -15.65 -20.55 -22.27
C LEU A 299 -15.45 -21.67 -21.25
N THR A 300 -14.51 -21.45 -20.33
CA THR A 300 -14.29 -22.21 -19.07
C THR A 300 -13.80 -21.25 -17.97
N PRO A 301 -13.84 -21.65 -16.68
CA PRO A 301 -14.30 -20.79 -15.57
C PRO A 301 -13.16 -20.41 -14.59
N VAL A 302 -13.07 -19.13 -14.21
CA VAL A 302 -11.91 -18.61 -13.44
C VAL A 302 -12.32 -17.55 -12.41
N THR A 303 -11.51 -17.43 -11.34
CA THR A 303 -11.45 -16.32 -10.36
C THR A 303 -11.28 -14.92 -10.99
N ARG A 304 -11.00 -14.88 -12.29
CA ARG A 304 -11.07 -13.75 -13.22
C ARG A 304 -12.17 -14.10 -14.23
N ALA A 305 -13.36 -13.54 -14.07
CA ALA A 305 -14.42 -13.71 -15.05
C ALA A 305 -14.15 -12.78 -16.24
N GLU A 306 -13.91 -13.37 -17.41
CA GLU A 306 -13.83 -12.65 -18.68
C GLU A 306 -15.12 -12.86 -19.46
N MET A 307 -15.68 -11.77 -19.96
CA MET A 307 -16.86 -11.80 -20.81
C MET A 307 -16.51 -11.13 -22.12
N ARG A 308 -16.62 -11.87 -23.22
CA ARG A 308 -16.60 -11.28 -24.55
C ARG A 308 -17.93 -10.55 -24.77
N ALA A 309 -17.86 -9.27 -25.10
CA ALA A 309 -19.02 -8.44 -25.36
C ALA A 309 -18.82 -7.65 -26.65
N ILE A 310 -19.93 -7.41 -27.35
CA ILE A 310 -19.97 -6.47 -28.48
C ILE A 310 -20.49 -5.15 -27.92
N GLY A 311 -19.77 -4.07 -28.16
CA GLY A 311 -20.11 -2.75 -27.63
C GLY A 311 -20.21 -1.70 -28.73
N ASP A 312 -20.80 -0.56 -28.37
CA ASP A 312 -21.04 0.55 -29.29
C ASP A 312 -19.77 1.02 -30.02
N HIS A 313 -19.93 1.51 -31.25
CA HIS A 313 -18.82 2.03 -32.07
C HIS A 313 -17.97 3.09 -31.36
N GLY A 314 -18.61 3.95 -30.55
CA GLY A 314 -17.93 5.00 -29.78
C GLY A 314 -16.87 4.49 -28.81
N LEU A 315 -16.91 3.22 -28.41
CA LEU A 315 -15.91 2.60 -27.54
C LEU A 315 -14.52 2.52 -28.20
N ARG A 316 -14.41 2.62 -29.53
CA ARG A 316 -13.12 2.61 -30.25
C ARG A 316 -12.25 3.81 -29.93
N ASN A 317 -12.84 4.91 -29.50
CA ASN A 317 -12.14 6.18 -29.25
C ASN A 317 -11.66 6.31 -27.80
N LEU A 318 -11.94 5.32 -26.95
CA LEU A 318 -11.55 5.34 -25.55
C LEU A 318 -10.04 5.15 -25.37
N LYS A 319 -9.48 5.84 -24.38
CA LYS A 319 -8.07 5.81 -24.01
C LYS A 319 -7.86 5.04 -22.72
N THR A 320 -6.64 4.55 -22.50
CA THR A 320 -6.25 3.94 -21.22
C THR A 320 -6.57 4.87 -20.06
N GLY A 321 -7.27 4.34 -19.06
CA GLY A 321 -7.66 5.08 -17.87
C GLY A 321 -9.04 5.73 -17.94
N ASP A 322 -9.67 5.82 -19.10
CA ASP A 322 -11.04 6.31 -19.22
C ASP A 322 -11.99 5.46 -18.38
N VAL A 323 -12.90 6.11 -17.66
CA VAL A 323 -13.94 5.46 -16.87
C VAL A 323 -15.27 5.64 -17.58
N ILE A 324 -15.94 4.53 -17.87
CA ILE A 324 -17.20 4.50 -18.61
C ILE A 324 -18.26 3.72 -17.82
N GLN A 325 -19.52 3.91 -18.15
CA GLN A 325 -20.60 3.04 -17.72
C GLN A 325 -21.10 2.22 -18.91
N LEU A 326 -21.14 0.91 -18.77
CA LEU A 326 -21.93 0.06 -19.66
C LEU A 326 -23.34 -0.05 -19.08
N GLU A 327 -24.32 0.45 -19.82
CA GLU A 327 -25.71 0.52 -19.37
C GLU A 327 -26.20 -0.86 -18.95
N ARG A 328 -26.84 -0.90 -17.77
CA ARG A 328 -27.36 -2.12 -17.11
C ARG A 328 -26.28 -3.17 -16.75
N ARG A 329 -24.99 -2.85 -16.89
CA ARG A 329 -23.86 -3.75 -16.54
C ARG A 329 -22.94 -3.19 -15.46
N GLY A 330 -22.82 -1.87 -15.35
CA GLY A 330 -22.01 -1.21 -14.30
C GLY A 330 -20.93 -0.29 -14.87
N TYR A 331 -19.96 0.07 -14.03
CA TYR A 331 -18.86 0.97 -14.41
C TYR A 331 -17.61 0.17 -14.73
N PHE A 332 -16.81 0.69 -15.66
CA PHE A 332 -15.62 0.04 -16.18
C PHE A 332 -14.49 1.06 -16.39
N ARG A 333 -13.25 0.67 -16.09
CA ARG A 333 -12.05 1.41 -16.48
C ARG A 333 -11.39 0.73 -17.67
N VAL A 334 -10.96 1.52 -18.65
CA VAL A 334 -10.18 1.03 -19.79
C VAL A 334 -8.77 0.70 -19.35
N ASP A 335 -8.41 -0.59 -19.34
CA ASP A 335 -7.03 -1.04 -19.10
C ASP A 335 -6.22 -1.01 -20.39
N GLN A 336 -6.83 -1.45 -21.50
CA GLN A 336 -6.24 -1.41 -22.84
C GLN A 336 -7.26 -0.82 -23.84
N PRO A 337 -6.92 0.22 -24.60
CA PRO A 337 -7.78 0.79 -25.63
C PRO A 337 -7.91 -0.18 -26.81
N PHE A 338 -8.94 0.02 -27.64
CA PHE A 338 -9.06 -0.74 -28.88
C PHE A 338 -7.93 -0.36 -29.84
N LEU A 339 -7.13 -1.35 -30.27
CA LEU A 339 -6.05 -1.13 -31.24
C LEU A 339 -6.36 -1.78 -32.59
N SER A 340 -6.83 -3.03 -32.58
CA SER A 340 -7.20 -3.79 -33.78
C SER A 340 -8.16 -4.92 -33.42
N LYS A 341 -8.65 -5.67 -34.41
CA LYS A 341 -9.50 -6.85 -34.16
C LYS A 341 -8.80 -7.89 -33.27
N ASP A 342 -7.49 -8.08 -33.45
CA ASP A 342 -6.68 -9.02 -32.66
C ASP A 342 -6.22 -8.46 -31.31
N ARG A 343 -6.37 -7.15 -31.09
CA ARG A 343 -6.07 -6.45 -29.84
C ARG A 343 -7.28 -5.65 -29.38
N PRO A 344 -8.30 -6.34 -28.83
CA PRO A 344 -9.56 -5.73 -28.45
C PRO A 344 -9.42 -4.79 -27.26
N LEU A 345 -10.46 -3.99 -27.03
CA LEU A 345 -10.64 -3.16 -25.85
C LEU A 345 -10.73 -4.05 -24.60
N VAL A 346 -9.91 -3.77 -23.58
CA VAL A 346 -9.94 -4.49 -22.29
C VAL A 346 -10.47 -3.55 -21.22
N LEU A 347 -11.57 -3.94 -20.60
CA LEU A 347 -12.27 -3.19 -19.57
C LEU A 347 -12.21 -3.92 -18.23
N PHE A 348 -11.91 -3.20 -17.16
CA PHE A 348 -12.01 -3.72 -15.79
C PHE A 348 -13.24 -3.17 -15.11
N MET A 349 -14.09 -4.08 -14.64
CA MET A 349 -15.28 -3.72 -13.87
C MET A 349 -14.89 -3.04 -12.56
N ILE A 350 -15.45 -1.84 -12.37
CA ILE A 350 -15.39 -1.06 -11.14
C ILE A 350 -16.62 -1.45 -10.31
N PRO A 351 -16.44 -2.07 -9.13
CA PRO A 351 -17.56 -2.40 -8.26
C PRO A 351 -18.33 -1.14 -7.83
N ASP A 352 -19.62 -1.30 -7.60
CA ASP A 352 -20.53 -0.18 -7.33
C ASP A 352 -21.10 -0.20 -5.89
N GLY A 353 -20.58 -1.11 -5.06
CA GLY A 353 -20.95 -1.31 -3.65
C GLY A 353 -22.27 -2.03 -3.43
N LYS A 354 -22.99 -2.45 -4.47
CA LYS A 354 -24.24 -3.23 -4.34
C LYS A 354 -23.99 -4.70 -4.67
N GLN A 355 -24.34 -5.61 -3.76
CA GLN A 355 -24.30 -7.07 -3.97
C GLN A 355 -25.05 -7.53 -5.25
N ARG A 356 -26.03 -6.76 -5.74
CA ARG A 356 -26.85 -7.11 -6.92
C ARG A 356 -26.20 -6.90 -8.29
N ALA A 357 -25.17 -6.06 -8.44
CA ALA A 357 -24.48 -5.95 -9.74
C ALA A 357 -23.74 -7.25 -10.11
N MET A 358 -23.44 -8.07 -9.09
CA MET A 358 -22.94 -9.42 -9.28
C MET A 358 -24.02 -10.37 -9.83
N SER A 359 -25.33 -10.17 -9.63
CA SER A 359 -26.33 -11.25 -9.84
C SER A 359 -26.52 -11.74 -11.28
N THR A 360 -26.10 -10.96 -12.29
CA THR A 360 -26.13 -11.39 -13.71
C THR A 360 -24.78 -11.96 -14.19
N LEU A 361 -23.70 -11.72 -13.45
CA LEU A 361 -22.35 -12.25 -13.68
C LEU A 361 -21.98 -13.39 -12.68
N SER A 362 -22.69 -13.51 -11.56
CA SER A 362 -22.38 -14.37 -10.42
C SER A 362 -22.98 -15.76 -10.51
N THR A 363 -23.81 -16.03 -11.52
CA THR A 363 -24.31 -17.39 -11.73
C THR A 363 -23.16 -18.38 -11.99
N ASN A 364 -21.98 -17.88 -12.37
CA ASN A 364 -20.76 -18.69 -12.55
C ASN A 364 -19.72 -18.54 -11.43
N LEU A 365 -19.96 -17.70 -10.40
CA LEU A 365 -19.07 -17.52 -9.24
C LEU A 365 -19.60 -18.22 -7.98
N ALA A 366 -20.84 -18.72 -8.02
CA ALA A 366 -21.45 -19.49 -6.94
C ALA A 366 -21.35 -20.99 -7.26
N HIS A 367 -20.15 -21.56 -7.20
CA HIS A 367 -19.96 -22.95 -6.80
C HIS A 367 -18.54 -23.15 -6.26
N ARG A 368 -18.49 -23.26 -4.92
CA ARG A 368 -17.40 -23.64 -4.01
C ARG A 368 -16.30 -22.62 -3.75
#